data_AF-A0A6A3LHE4-F1
#
_entry.id   AF-A0A6A3LHE4-F1
#
_cell.length_a   1.000
_cell.length_b   1.000
_cell.length_c   1.000
_cell.angle_alpha   90.00
_cell.angle_beta   90.00
_cell.angle_gamma   90.00
#
_symmetry.space_group_name_H-M   'P 1'
#
loop_
_entity.id
_entity.type
_entity.pdbx_description
1 polymer ?
#
loop_
_entity_poly.entity_id
_entity_poly.type
_entity_poly.pdbx_seq_one_letter_code
_entity_poly.pdbx_strand_id
1 'polypeptide(L)'
;MARRTKWHASKTSAVPEISPEIASIKFIAKDSELQSLVDKNHNKLVPAEARTVGVHFQFATDPDRSDNASEEAVAIALSYSEPDEGTLVLRLASLSKTQVVTGLRLMLSDSSVAKVMYSVHQVAFWLHCYGLEDADAAPV
;
A
#
# COMPACT_ATOMS: atom_id res chain seq x y z
N MET A 1 -39.82 -40.43 -39.95
CA MET A 1 -38.99 -39.20 -39.93
C MET A 1 -38.41 -39.02 -38.54
N ALA A 2 -37.09 -38.99 -38.39
CA ALA A 2 -36.42 -38.58 -37.15
C ALA A 2 -35.08 -37.93 -37.52
N ARG A 3 -34.97 -36.61 -37.33
CA ARG A 3 -33.76 -35.83 -37.63
C ARG A 3 -32.80 -35.95 -36.45
N ARG A 4 -31.62 -36.52 -36.69
CA ARG A 4 -30.54 -36.66 -35.72
C ARG A 4 -29.77 -35.33 -35.65
N THR A 5 -30.04 -34.51 -34.64
CA THR A 5 -29.29 -33.27 -34.39
C THR A 5 -27.94 -33.62 -33.78
N LYS A 6 -26.88 -33.30 -34.51
CA LYS A 6 -25.48 -33.43 -34.09
C LYS A 6 -25.13 -32.20 -33.24
N TRP A 7 -24.92 -32.41 -31.94
CA TRP A 7 -24.40 -31.35 -31.07
C TRP A 7 -22.94 -31.10 -31.41
N HIS A 8 -22.62 -29.90 -31.88
CA HIS A 8 -21.25 -29.43 -31.95
C HIS A 8 -20.88 -28.91 -30.56
N ALA A 9 -19.92 -29.56 -29.91
CA ALA A 9 -19.28 -29.02 -28.72
C ALA A 9 -18.54 -27.75 -29.14
N SER A 10 -19.10 -26.59 -28.80
CA SER A 10 -18.41 -25.31 -28.92
C SER A 10 -17.16 -25.38 -28.04
N LYS A 11 -16.02 -25.09 -28.67
CA LYS A 11 -14.69 -25.06 -28.05
C LYS A 11 -14.74 -24.35 -26.70
N THR A 12 -14.12 -25.00 -25.73
CA THR A 12 -13.80 -24.52 -24.39
C THR A 12 -13.46 -23.03 -24.44
N SER A 13 -14.26 -22.23 -23.72
CA SER A 13 -13.97 -20.84 -23.42
C SER A 13 -12.56 -20.79 -22.86
N ALA A 14 -11.63 -20.18 -23.61
CA ALA A 14 -10.34 -19.83 -23.05
C ALA A 14 -10.64 -18.90 -21.87
N VAL A 15 -10.42 -19.38 -20.66
CA VAL A 15 -10.20 -18.51 -19.51
C VAL A 15 -9.06 -17.59 -19.95
N PRO A 16 -9.21 -16.26 -19.93
CA PRO A 16 -8.08 -15.39 -20.20
C PRO A 16 -6.99 -15.81 -19.21
N GLU A 17 -5.85 -16.29 -19.71
CA GLU A 17 -4.63 -16.33 -18.91
C GLU A 17 -4.32 -14.87 -18.59
N ILE A 18 -4.85 -14.41 -17.45
CA ILE A 18 -4.36 -13.22 -16.79
C ILE A 18 -2.96 -13.63 -16.35
N SER A 19 -1.97 -13.41 -17.21
CA SER A 19 -0.59 -13.36 -16.76
C SER A 19 -0.58 -12.26 -15.71
N PRO A 20 -0.32 -12.55 -14.41
CA PRO A 20 -0.14 -11.47 -13.47
C PRO A 20 1.12 -10.76 -13.95
N GLU A 21 0.98 -9.61 -14.61
CA GLU A 21 2.07 -8.63 -14.59
C GLU A 21 2.27 -8.35 -13.10
N ILE A 22 3.32 -8.95 -12.54
CA ILE A 22 3.59 -8.82 -11.12
C ILE A 22 3.91 -7.35 -10.92
N ALA A 23 2.98 -6.62 -10.30
CA ALA A 23 3.18 -5.24 -9.87
C ALA A 23 4.58 -5.11 -9.28
N SER A 24 5.36 -4.13 -9.75
CA SER A 24 6.75 -4.02 -9.34
C SER A 24 6.84 -3.77 -7.83
N ILE A 25 7.45 -4.69 -7.07
CA ILE A 25 7.63 -4.52 -5.62
C ILE A 25 9.02 -3.96 -5.37
N LYS A 26 9.08 -2.73 -4.85
CA LYS A 26 10.32 -2.08 -4.42
C LYS A 26 10.41 -2.11 -2.90
N PHE A 27 11.46 -2.72 -2.38
CA PHE A 27 11.77 -2.72 -0.94
C PHE A 27 12.78 -1.60 -0.63
N ILE A 28 12.48 -0.76 0.35
CA ILE A 28 13.35 0.32 0.82
C ILE A 28 13.72 0.08 2.29
N ALA A 29 15.01 -0.09 2.53
CA ALA A 29 15.57 -0.33 3.86
C ALA A 29 16.80 0.54 4.16
N LYS A 30 17.03 1.59 3.36
CA LYS A 30 18.09 2.57 3.58
C LYS A 30 17.56 3.98 3.32
N ASP A 31 18.00 4.93 4.13
CA ASP A 31 17.60 6.34 3.99
C ASP A 31 17.99 6.93 2.63
N SER A 32 19.12 6.53 2.05
CA SER A 32 19.54 7.02 0.73
C SER A 32 18.60 6.55 -0.39
N GLU A 33 18.05 5.34 -0.28
CA GLU A 33 17.08 4.80 -1.23
C GLU A 33 15.74 5.50 -1.10
N LEU A 34 15.33 5.79 0.15
CA LEU A 34 14.13 6.58 0.45
C LEU A 34 14.26 8.00 -0.10
N GLN A 35 15.37 8.68 0.19
CA GLN A 35 15.62 10.03 -0.29
C GLN A 35 15.63 10.09 -1.82
N SER A 36 16.33 9.18 -2.48
CA SER A 36 16.35 9.10 -3.95
C SER A 36 14.96 8.90 -4.54
N LEU A 37 14.09 8.10 -3.88
CA LEU A 37 12.72 7.92 -4.31
C LEU A 37 11.89 9.20 -4.13
N VAL A 38 12.02 9.86 -2.98
CA VAL A 38 11.33 11.12 -2.67
C VAL A 38 11.73 12.22 -3.65
N ASP A 39 13.02 12.32 -3.97
CA ASP A 39 13.55 13.29 -4.95
C ASP A 39 13.01 13.01 -6.36
N LYS A 40 12.98 11.72 -6.77
CA LYS A 40 12.41 11.30 -8.07
C LYS A 40 10.92 11.65 -8.18
N ASN A 41 10.19 11.56 -7.07
CA ASN A 41 8.74 11.74 -7.02
C ASN A 41 8.33 13.14 -6.56
N HIS A 42 9.19 14.15 -6.72
CA HIS A 42 8.90 15.55 -6.37
C HIS A 42 8.45 15.74 -4.90
N ASN A 43 9.23 15.18 -3.97
CA ASN A 43 8.98 15.20 -2.53
C ASN A 43 7.80 14.33 -2.04
N LYS A 44 7.36 13.34 -2.82
CA LYS A 44 6.29 12.40 -2.45
C LYS A 44 6.79 10.96 -2.30
N LEU A 45 6.08 10.15 -1.52
CA LEU A 45 6.38 8.70 -1.34
C LEU A 45 5.89 7.83 -2.51
N VAL A 46 4.97 8.36 -3.32
CA VAL A 46 4.40 7.71 -4.50
C VAL A 46 4.49 8.67 -5.69
N PRO A 47 4.39 8.19 -6.94
CA PRO A 47 4.32 9.05 -8.11
C PRO A 47 3.23 10.12 -7.98
N ALA A 48 3.44 11.31 -8.55
CA ALA A 48 2.51 12.43 -8.41
C ALA A 48 1.16 12.17 -9.11
N GLU A 49 1.16 11.28 -10.10
CA GLU A 49 0.01 10.85 -10.87
C GLU A 49 -0.86 9.84 -10.10
N ALA A 50 -0.34 9.23 -9.02
CA ALA A 50 -1.08 8.24 -8.25
C ALA A 50 -2.27 8.88 -7.52
N ARG A 51 -3.48 8.70 -8.07
CA ARG A 51 -4.73 9.23 -7.48
C ARG A 51 -5.30 8.38 -6.38
N THR A 52 -4.94 7.11 -6.33
CA THR A 52 -5.38 6.17 -5.29
C THR A 52 -4.20 5.36 -4.82
N VAL A 53 -4.02 5.31 -3.51
CA VAL A 53 -2.92 4.60 -2.86
C VAL A 53 -3.47 3.67 -1.80
N GLY A 54 -3.18 2.38 -1.93
CA GLY A 54 -3.38 1.42 -0.84
C GLY A 54 -2.27 1.58 0.18
N VAL A 55 -2.61 1.70 1.46
CA VAL A 55 -1.65 1.82 2.56
C VAL A 55 -1.89 0.72 3.56
N HIS A 56 -0.88 -0.11 3.80
CA HIS A 56 -0.93 -1.20 4.76
C HIS A 56 0.20 -1.08 5.77
N PHE A 57 -0.13 -1.15 7.06
CA PHE A 57 0.83 -1.17 8.15
C PHE A 57 0.97 -2.59 8.66
N GLN A 58 2.19 -3.13 8.57
CA GLN A 58 2.53 -4.38 9.22
C GLN A 58 3.00 -4.08 10.63
N PHE A 59 2.29 -4.62 11.61
CA PHE A 59 2.63 -4.55 13.02
C PHE A 59 3.37 -5.81 13.46
N ALA A 60 4.30 -5.68 14.40
CA ALA A 60 4.89 -6.84 15.06
C ALA A 60 3.83 -7.53 15.91
N THR A 61 3.52 -8.78 15.58
CA THR A 61 2.69 -9.62 16.43
C THR A 61 3.55 -10.16 17.56
N ASP A 62 3.28 -9.74 18.80
CA ASP A 62 3.84 -10.36 19.99
C ASP A 62 2.82 -11.37 20.53
N PRO A 63 3.05 -12.70 20.36
CA PRO A 63 2.09 -13.72 20.75
C PRO A 63 1.81 -13.76 22.26
N ASP A 64 2.71 -13.18 23.08
CA ASP A 64 2.58 -13.17 24.54
C ASP A 64 1.92 -11.89 25.07
N ARG A 65 1.60 -10.91 24.20
CA ARG A 65 1.05 -9.61 24.59
C ARG A 65 -0.43 -9.52 24.23
N SER A 66 -1.29 -9.75 25.23
CA SER A 66 -2.75 -9.72 25.07
C SER A 66 -3.35 -8.32 24.84
N ASP A 67 -2.58 -7.26 25.05
CA ASP A 67 -3.01 -5.88 24.84
C ASP A 67 -2.52 -5.37 23.47
N ASN A 68 -3.49 -5.11 22.58
CA ASN A 68 -3.29 -4.48 21.25
C ASN A 68 -2.69 -3.06 21.31
N ALA A 69 -2.39 -2.54 22.50
CA ALA A 69 -2.11 -1.13 22.77
C ALA A 69 -0.66 -0.70 22.43
N SER A 70 0.20 -1.60 21.95
CA SER A 70 1.61 -1.28 21.70
C SER A 70 2.24 -2.14 20.60
N GLU A 71 1.48 -2.56 19.60
CA GLU A 71 2.11 -3.20 18.45
C GLU A 71 2.95 -2.16 17.69
N GLU A 72 4.25 -2.42 17.57
CA GLU A 72 5.17 -1.56 16.81
C GLU A 72 4.99 -1.85 15.33
N ALA A 73 4.72 -0.82 14.51
CA ALA A 73 4.77 -0.98 13.07
C ALA A 73 6.21 -1.29 12.65
N VAL A 74 6.40 -2.40 11.93
CA VAL A 74 7.71 -2.86 11.45
C VAL A 74 7.91 -2.56 9.97
N ALA A 75 6.81 -2.46 9.22
CA ALA A 75 6.85 -2.11 7.80
C ALA A 75 5.57 -1.40 7.36
N ILE A 76 5.69 -0.62 6.29
CA ILE A 76 4.55 0.03 5.63
C ILE A 76 4.62 -0.31 4.14
N ALA A 77 3.54 -0.84 3.59
CA ALA A 77 3.38 -1.05 2.16
C ALA A 77 2.47 0.01 1.56
N LEU A 78 2.90 0.61 0.44
CA LEU A 78 2.16 1.58 -0.36
C LEU A 78 1.97 1.00 -1.75
N SER A 79 0.73 0.72 -2.17
CA SER A 79 0.41 0.25 -3.50
C SER A 79 -0.29 1.34 -4.33
N TYR A 80 0.01 1.41 -5.61
CA TYR A 80 -0.59 2.35 -6.56
C TYR A 80 -0.65 1.74 -7.95
N SER A 81 -1.58 2.21 -8.78
CA SER A 81 -1.82 1.69 -10.14
C SER A 81 -1.47 2.69 -11.25
N GLU A 82 -1.17 3.94 -10.92
CA GLU A 82 -0.81 4.99 -11.89
C GLU A 82 0.52 5.65 -11.50
N PRO A 83 1.39 6.02 -12.47
CA PRO A 83 1.26 5.77 -13.90
C PRO A 83 1.55 4.31 -14.30
N ASP A 84 2.30 3.58 -13.46
CA ASP A 84 2.58 2.15 -13.59
C ASP A 84 2.20 1.46 -12.28
N GLU A 85 1.72 0.22 -12.35
CA GLU A 85 1.38 -0.55 -11.15
C GLU A 85 2.63 -0.89 -10.32
N GLY A 86 2.61 -0.50 -9.05
CA GLY A 86 3.75 -0.63 -8.16
C GLY A 86 3.36 -0.78 -6.70
N THR A 87 4.23 -1.45 -5.95
CA THR A 87 4.16 -1.53 -4.49
C THR A 87 5.51 -1.14 -3.89
N LEU A 88 5.49 -0.15 -3.00
CA LEU A 88 6.64 0.28 -2.22
C LEU A 88 6.52 -0.27 -0.80
N VAL A 89 7.53 -0.99 -0.33
CA VAL A 89 7.58 -1.48 1.05
C VAL A 89 8.71 -0.78 1.80
N LEU A 90 8.37 -0.06 2.86
CA LEU A 90 9.28 0.64 3.75
C LEU A 90 9.56 -0.22 4.99
N ARG A 91 10.83 -0.55 5.25
CA ARG A 91 11.23 -1.26 6.49
C ARG A 91 11.57 -0.26 7.59
N LEU A 92 10.68 -0.09 8.56
CA LEU A 92 10.77 1.01 9.52
C LEU A 92 12.00 0.96 10.43
N ALA A 93 12.41 -0.23 10.87
CA ALA A 93 13.58 -0.40 11.75
C ALA A 93 14.92 0.04 11.12
N SER A 94 14.97 0.26 9.80
CA SER A 94 16.19 0.63 9.07
C SER A 94 16.11 2.02 8.46
N LEU A 95 15.05 2.78 8.75
CA LEU A 95 14.78 4.09 8.18
C LEU A 95 14.69 5.17 9.27
N SER A 96 15.05 6.39 8.91
CA SER A 96 14.87 7.57 9.73
C SER A 96 13.38 7.80 9.99
N LYS A 97 12.99 7.72 11.26
CA LYS A 97 11.62 8.01 11.71
C LYS A 97 11.13 9.36 11.19
N THR A 98 11.97 10.40 11.22
CA THR A 98 11.62 11.74 10.76
C THR A 98 11.31 11.76 9.26
N GLN A 99 12.10 11.08 8.43
CA GLN A 99 11.85 11.04 6.98
C GLN A 99 10.57 10.29 6.65
N VAL A 100 10.36 9.12 7.27
CA VAL A 100 9.15 8.33 7.07
C VAL A 100 7.91 9.10 7.51
N VAL A 101 7.92 9.66 8.73
CA VAL A 101 6.79 10.45 9.25
C VAL A 101 6.48 11.65 8.38
N THR A 102 7.51 12.36 7.89
CA THR A 102 7.32 13.53 7.00
C THR A 102 6.70 13.11 5.67
N GLY A 103 7.21 12.05 5.05
CA GLY A 103 6.66 11.54 3.79
C GLY A 103 5.22 11.05 3.92
N LEU A 104 4.92 10.33 5.01
CA LEU A 104 3.56 9.87 5.30
C LEU A 104 2.63 11.05 5.57
N ARG A 105 3.08 12.06 6.33
CA ARG A 105 2.30 13.28 6.58
C ARG A 105 1.87 13.92 5.27
N LEU A 106 2.85 14.19 4.40
CA LEU A 106 2.61 14.84 3.10
C LEU A 106 1.64 14.03 2.24
N MET A 107 1.81 12.71 2.19
CA MET A 107 0.92 11.83 1.44
C MET A 107 -0.49 11.81 2.03
N LEU A 108 -0.63 11.61 3.34
CA LEU A 108 -1.93 11.51 4.03
C LEU A 108 -2.71 12.83 3.96
N SER A 109 -2.03 13.96 4.08
CA SER A 109 -2.64 15.30 3.98
C SER A 109 -2.97 15.73 2.53
N ASP A 110 -2.47 15.04 1.51
CA ASP A 110 -2.73 15.39 0.11
C ASP A 110 -4.18 15.03 -0.31
N SER A 111 -5.09 16.01 -0.32
CA SER A 111 -6.50 15.78 -0.66
C SER A 111 -6.75 15.33 -2.10
N SER A 112 -5.75 15.42 -2.99
CA SER A 112 -5.85 14.93 -4.37
C SER A 112 -5.67 13.41 -4.50
N VAL A 113 -5.20 12.75 -3.42
CA VAL A 113 -4.94 11.31 -3.37
C VAL A 113 -5.92 10.64 -2.43
N ALA A 114 -6.68 9.67 -2.94
CA ALA A 114 -7.51 8.78 -2.12
C ALA A 114 -6.62 7.70 -1.45
N LYS A 115 -6.76 7.51 -0.13
CA LYS A 115 -6.01 6.48 0.61
C LYS A 115 -6.95 5.36 1.02
N VAL A 116 -6.62 4.14 0.61
CA VAL A 116 -7.34 2.94 0.99
C VAL A 116 -6.55 2.24 2.07
N MET A 117 -7.15 2.08 3.25
CA MET A 117 -6.46 1.57 4.44
C MET A 117 -7.32 0.50 5.11
N TYR A 118 -6.67 -0.54 5.64
CA TYR A 118 -7.31 -1.55 6.47
C TYR A 118 -6.98 -1.31 7.94
N SER A 119 -7.91 -1.64 8.86
CA SER A 119 -7.75 -1.42 10.30
C SER A 119 -7.37 0.02 10.68
N VAL A 120 -8.10 1.00 10.14
CA VAL A 120 -7.80 2.43 10.30
C VAL A 120 -7.65 2.86 11.76
N HIS A 121 -8.40 2.27 12.69
CA HIS A 121 -8.28 2.59 14.12
C HIS A 121 -6.90 2.27 14.70
N GLN A 122 -6.34 1.10 14.36
CA GLN A 122 -5.00 0.71 14.82
C GLN A 122 -3.93 1.60 14.19
N VAL A 123 -4.09 1.92 12.90
CA VAL A 123 -3.18 2.81 12.20
C VAL A 123 -3.24 4.24 12.76
N ALA A 124 -4.43 4.79 12.99
CA ALA A 124 -4.61 6.12 13.56
C ALA A 124 -3.99 6.22 14.95
N PHE A 125 -4.16 5.19 15.80
CA PHE A 125 -3.50 5.11 17.09
C PHE A 125 -1.97 5.12 16.95
N TRP A 126 -1.41 4.30 16.05
CA TRP A 126 0.03 4.29 15.80
C TRP A 126 0.53 5.64 15.28
N LEU A 127 -0.14 6.23 14.29
CA LEU A 127 0.21 7.54 13.73
C LEU A 127 0.22 8.62 14.81
N HIS A 128 -0.79 8.64 15.68
CA HIS A 128 -0.86 9.54 16.84
C HIS A 128 0.36 9.34 17.76
N CYS A 129 0.66 8.09 18.15
CA CYS A 129 1.83 7.76 18.97
C CYS A 129 3.18 8.06 18.28
N TYR A 130 3.22 8.15 16.95
CA TYR A 130 4.42 8.44 16.16
C TYR A 130 4.60 9.91 15.77
N GLY A 131 3.74 10.81 16.25
CA GLY A 131 3.85 12.27 16.03
C GLY A 131 3.09 12.79 14.81
N LEU A 132 2.04 12.09 14.38
CA LEU A 132 1.11 12.50 13.32
C LEU A 132 -0.27 12.86 13.91
N GLU A 133 -0.27 13.77 14.89
CA GLU A 133 -1.47 14.20 15.62
C GLU A 133 -2.53 14.87 14.71
N ASP A 134 -2.13 15.42 13.55
CA ASP A 134 -2.99 16.18 12.63
C ASP A 134 -3.32 15.46 11.29
N ALA A 135 -2.99 14.16 11.15
CA ALA A 135 -3.34 13.42 9.94
C ALA A 135 -4.82 13.02 10.00
N ASP A 136 -5.69 13.93 9.55
CA ASP A 136 -7.15 13.82 9.55
C ASP A 136 -7.61 12.64 8.68
N ALA A 137 -7.58 11.44 9.26
CA ALA A 137 -8.21 10.24 8.71
C ALA A 137 -9.72 10.34 8.98
N ALA A 138 -10.38 11.25 8.27
CA ALA A 138 -11.83 11.40 8.35
C ALA A 138 -12.52 10.08 7.93
N PRO A 139 -13.44 9.54 8.75
CA PRO A 139 -14.22 8.37 8.37
C PRO A 139 -15.23 8.76 7.28
N VAL A 140 -15.32 7.96 6.22
CA VAL A 140 -16.43 7.97 5.25
C VAL A 140 -17.57 7.11 5.78
#